data_AF-A0A833GQZ0-F1
#
_entry.id   AF-A0A833GQZ0-F1
#
_cell.length_a   1.000
_cell.length_b   1.000
_cell.length_c   1.000
_cell.angle_alpha   90.00
_cell.angle_beta   90.00
_cell.angle_gamma   90.00
#
_symmetry.space_group_name_H-M   'P 1'
#
loop_
_entity.id
_entity.type
_entity.pdbx_description
1 polymer ?
#
loop_
_entity_poly.entity_id
_entity_poly.type
_entity_poly.pdbx_seq_one_letter_code
_entity_poly.pdbx_strand_id
1 'polypeptide(L)'
;MSKDPLFTVFDSTELERDLALIDRVKDKFNLPSDKEVADWLWVHKSVISEIRSYAKAVANGKDEGQSPPRSLTAVQRLRAFDRLGYAWARDALMTAFPDAVKDDLIKIDNERAQANFRATHEGQEAESADAAPKVAQ
;
A
#
# COMPACT_ATOMS: atom_id res chain seq x y z
N MET A 1 -7.44 -21.61 -13.57
CA MET A 1 -6.71 -20.72 -12.64
C MET A 1 -7.06 -19.30 -13.02
N SER A 2 -7.56 -18.49 -12.09
CA SER A 2 -7.81 -17.06 -12.36
C SER A 2 -6.47 -16.36 -12.64
N LYS A 3 -6.39 -15.51 -13.66
CA LYS A 3 -5.18 -14.75 -13.98
C LYS A 3 -4.93 -13.75 -12.84
N ASP A 4 -3.72 -13.71 -12.28
CA ASP A 4 -3.35 -12.71 -11.26
C ASP A 4 -2.90 -11.43 -11.96
N PRO A 5 -3.66 -10.32 -11.88
CA PRO A 5 -3.36 -9.09 -12.61
C PRO A 5 -1.97 -8.54 -12.31
N LEU A 6 -1.41 -8.82 -11.12
CA LEU A 6 -0.07 -8.39 -10.70
C LEU A 6 1.06 -9.01 -11.51
N PHE A 7 0.86 -10.23 -12.02
CA PHE A 7 1.90 -11.01 -12.70
C PHE A 7 1.60 -11.26 -14.18
N THR A 8 0.41 -10.89 -14.65
CA THR A 8 0.01 -11.04 -16.06
C THR A 8 -0.08 -9.68 -16.76
N VAL A 9 1.05 -8.98 -16.89
CA VAL A 9 1.14 -7.59 -17.40
C VAL A 9 0.51 -7.40 -18.78
N PHE A 10 0.68 -8.38 -19.69
CA PHE A 10 0.17 -8.29 -21.07
C PHE A 10 -1.35 -8.48 -21.18
N ASP A 11 -1.97 -9.09 -20.17
CA ASP A 11 -3.40 -9.43 -20.16
C ASP A 11 -4.18 -8.62 -19.10
N SER A 12 -3.55 -7.63 -18.47
CA SER A 12 -4.17 -6.76 -17.47
C SER A 12 -4.07 -5.30 -17.83
N THR A 13 -5.07 -4.52 -17.42
CA THR A 13 -5.07 -3.07 -17.50
C THR A 13 -4.27 -2.46 -16.34
N GLU A 14 -3.86 -1.20 -16.46
CA GLU A 14 -3.25 -0.48 -15.33
C GLU A 14 -4.17 -0.40 -14.12
N LEU A 15 -5.47 -0.21 -14.36
CA LEU A 15 -6.48 -0.12 -13.31
C LEU A 15 -6.58 -1.42 -12.51
N GLU A 16 -6.64 -2.57 -13.19
CA GLU A 16 -6.69 -3.89 -12.54
C GLU A 16 -5.42 -4.15 -11.73
N ARG A 17 -4.25 -3.75 -12.25
CA ARG A 17 -2.99 -3.86 -11.51
C ARG A 17 -2.97 -3.01 -10.26
N ASP A 18 -3.38 -1.75 -10.35
CA ASP A 18 -3.38 -0.83 -9.21
C ASP A 18 -4.38 -1.28 -8.15
N LEU A 19 -5.57 -1.74 -8.54
CA LEU A 19 -6.53 -2.34 -7.61
C LEU A 19 -5.96 -3.57 -6.91
N ALA A 20 -5.39 -4.51 -7.67
CA ALA A 20 -4.80 -5.71 -7.12
C ALA A 20 -3.65 -5.39 -6.16
N LEU A 21 -2.83 -4.36 -6.45
CA LEU A 21 -1.77 -3.91 -5.54
C LEU A 21 -2.34 -3.36 -4.23
N ILE A 22 -3.31 -2.45 -4.33
CA ILE A 22 -3.95 -1.81 -3.17
C ILE A 22 -4.62 -2.86 -2.28
N ASP A 23 -5.40 -3.77 -2.88
CA ASP A 23 -6.09 -4.85 -2.16
C ASP A 23 -5.11 -5.79 -1.48
N ARG A 24 -4.05 -6.21 -2.18
CA ARG A 24 -3.11 -7.17 -1.61
C ARG A 24 -2.27 -6.59 -0.49
N VAL A 25 -1.91 -5.30 -0.57
CA VAL A 25 -1.26 -4.59 0.54
C VAL A 25 -2.21 -4.50 1.74
N LYS A 26 -3.46 -4.11 1.49
CA LYS A 26 -4.49 -4.03 2.53
C LYS A 26 -4.67 -5.36 3.25
N ASP A 27 -4.84 -6.44 2.50
CA ASP A 27 -5.09 -7.77 3.04
C ASP A 27 -3.86 -8.34 3.77
N LYS A 28 -2.66 -8.22 3.18
CA LYS A 28 -1.44 -8.79 3.77
C LYS A 28 -1.01 -8.13 5.07
N PHE A 29 -1.33 -6.85 5.24
CA PHE A 29 -1.02 -6.09 6.45
C PHE A 29 -2.25 -5.87 7.34
N ASN A 30 -3.39 -6.46 7.00
CA ASN A 30 -4.66 -6.34 7.72
C ASN A 30 -5.05 -4.87 8.00
N LEU A 31 -4.88 -4.01 7.00
CA LEU A 31 -5.14 -2.58 7.13
C LEU A 31 -6.66 -2.31 7.14
N PRO A 32 -7.18 -1.60 8.14
CA PRO A 32 -8.62 -1.40 8.34
C PRO A 32 -9.26 -0.48 7.29
N SER A 33 -8.47 0.36 6.61
CA SER A 33 -9.04 1.33 5.67
C SER A 33 -8.12 1.67 4.50
N ASP A 34 -8.73 2.14 3.41
CA ASP A 34 -8.02 2.62 2.22
C ASP A 34 -7.21 3.90 2.51
N LYS A 35 -7.57 4.64 3.59
CA LYS A 35 -6.76 5.75 4.08
C LYS A 35 -5.40 5.25 4.58
N GLU A 36 -5.38 4.18 5.37
CA GLU A 36 -4.14 3.62 5.90
C GLU A 36 -3.29 3.00 4.79
N VAL A 37 -3.90 2.41 3.77
CA VAL A 37 -3.17 1.97 2.57
C VAL A 37 -2.52 3.17 1.86
N ALA A 38 -3.24 4.29 1.74
CA ALA A 38 -2.70 5.51 1.15
C ALA A 38 -1.48 6.04 1.93
N ASP A 39 -1.60 6.09 3.26
CA ASP A 39 -0.53 6.49 4.17
C ASP A 39 0.66 5.52 4.08
N TRP A 40 0.42 4.22 3.95
CA TRP A 40 1.47 3.22 3.76
C TRP A 40 2.22 3.37 2.44
N LEU A 41 1.54 3.72 1.36
CA LEU A 41 2.14 3.83 0.02
C LEU A 41 2.65 5.24 -0.29
N TRP A 42 2.46 6.19 0.63
CA TRP A 42 2.69 7.63 0.42
C TRP A 42 1.95 8.12 -0.84
N VAL A 43 0.66 7.78 -0.88
CA VAL A 43 -0.29 8.17 -1.91
C VAL A 43 -1.30 9.10 -1.25
N HIS A 44 -1.73 10.15 -1.95
CA HIS A 44 -2.83 10.96 -1.44
C HIS A 44 -4.13 10.15 -1.48
N LYS A 45 -4.88 10.09 -0.37
CA LYS A 45 -6.12 9.30 -0.23
C LYS A 45 -7.13 9.45 -1.40
N SER A 46 -7.16 10.62 -2.04
CA SER A 46 -8.05 10.86 -3.19
C SER A 46 -7.72 9.98 -4.40
N VAL A 47 -6.44 9.63 -4.60
CA VAL A 47 -6.00 8.78 -5.72
C VAL A 47 -6.58 7.37 -5.56
N ILE A 48 -6.49 6.79 -4.37
CA ILE A 48 -7.12 5.48 -4.10
C ILE A 48 -8.64 5.58 -4.27
N SER A 49 -9.26 6.64 -3.77
CA SER A 49 -10.70 6.88 -3.95
C SER A 49 -11.13 6.98 -5.42
N GLU A 50 -10.36 7.69 -6.25
CA GLU A 50 -10.57 7.81 -7.70
C GLU A 50 -10.43 6.45 -8.39
N ILE A 51 -9.37 5.70 -8.10
CA ILE A 51 -9.15 4.34 -8.64
C ILE A 51 -10.34 3.42 -8.30
N ARG A 52 -10.77 3.40 -7.03
CA ARG A 52 -11.91 2.58 -6.56
C ARG A 52 -13.23 2.98 -7.20
N SER A 53 -13.51 4.27 -7.26
CA SER A 53 -14.76 4.78 -7.85
C SER A 53 -14.83 4.50 -9.35
N TYR A 54 -13.73 4.68 -10.07
CA TYR A 54 -13.66 4.36 -11.49
C TYR A 54 -13.76 2.86 -11.75
N ALA A 55 -13.09 2.02 -10.96
CA ALA A 55 -13.24 0.57 -11.02
C ALA A 55 -14.70 0.13 -10.85
N LYS A 56 -15.42 0.76 -9.92
CA LYS A 56 -16.86 0.54 -9.74
C LYS A 56 -17.67 1.03 -10.94
N ALA A 57 -17.29 2.14 -11.58
CA ALA A 57 -17.97 2.62 -12.79
C ALA A 57 -17.79 1.65 -13.96
N VAL A 58 -16.55 1.20 -14.21
CA VAL A 58 -16.21 0.19 -15.23
C VAL A 58 -16.98 -1.12 -14.99
N ALA A 59 -17.00 -1.62 -13.76
CA ALA A 59 -17.74 -2.83 -13.42
C ALA A 59 -19.26 -2.72 -13.64
N ASN A 60 -19.81 -1.50 -13.66
CA ASN A 60 -21.21 -1.22 -13.93
C ASN A 60 -21.47 -0.80 -15.39
N GLY A 61 -20.46 -0.79 -16.26
CA GLY A 61 -20.56 -0.33 -17.65
C GLY A 61 -20.91 1.16 -17.78
N LYS A 62 -20.50 1.98 -16.82
CA LYS A 62 -20.78 3.43 -16.75
C LYS A 62 -19.54 4.30 -16.98
N ASP A 63 -18.50 3.74 -17.57
CA ASP A 63 -17.24 4.39 -17.87
C ASP A 63 -17.24 5.12 -19.22
N GLU A 64 -18.30 4.98 -20.03
CA GLU A 64 -18.44 5.68 -21.31
C GLU A 64 -18.36 7.20 -21.13
N GLY A 65 -17.29 7.79 -21.67
CA GLY A 65 -17.04 9.24 -21.65
C GLY A 65 -16.39 9.76 -20.36
N GLN A 66 -16.07 8.92 -19.38
CA GLN A 66 -15.27 9.33 -18.22
C GLN A 66 -13.79 9.35 -18.55
N SER A 67 -13.11 10.43 -18.16
CA SER A 67 -11.65 10.45 -18.16
C SER A 67 -11.11 9.39 -17.19
N PRO A 68 -10.04 8.66 -17.57
CA PRO A 68 -9.42 7.69 -16.69
C PRO A 68 -8.94 8.35 -15.39
N PRO A 69 -8.98 7.62 -14.25
CA PRO A 69 -8.57 8.14 -12.96
C PRO A 69 -7.05 8.34 -12.95
N ARG A 70 -6.56 9.10 -11.97
CA ARG A 70 -5.13 9.07 -11.68
C ARG A 70 -4.71 7.67 -11.28
N SER A 71 -3.69 7.13 -11.94
CA SER A 71 -3.08 5.85 -11.60
C SER A 71 -2.01 6.00 -10.52
N LEU A 72 -1.61 4.89 -9.92
CA LEU A 72 -0.44 4.88 -9.06
C LEU A 72 0.81 5.13 -9.91
N THR A 73 1.68 6.01 -9.44
CA THR A 73 2.99 6.23 -10.07
C THR A 73 3.87 5.00 -9.95
N ALA A 74 4.88 4.88 -10.83
CA ALA A 74 5.84 3.76 -10.78
C ALA A 74 6.52 3.62 -9.40
N VAL A 75 6.84 4.74 -8.73
CA VAL A 75 7.45 4.74 -7.40
C VAL A 75 6.48 4.19 -6.34
N GLN A 76 5.20 4.56 -6.41
CA GLN A 76 4.18 4.05 -5.48
C GLN A 76 3.92 2.57 -5.70
N ARG A 77 3.86 2.12 -6.96
CA ARG A 77 3.79 0.69 -7.32
C ARG A 77 5.00 -0.08 -6.76
N LEU A 78 6.21 0.46 -6.92
CA LEU A 78 7.43 -0.15 -6.38
C LEU A 78 7.38 -0.26 -4.85
N ARG A 79 6.92 0.77 -4.14
CA ARG A 79 6.75 0.73 -2.67
C ARG A 79 5.73 -0.32 -2.23
N ALA A 80 4.67 -0.52 -2.99
CA ALA A 80 3.70 -1.58 -2.73
C ALA A 80 4.35 -2.95 -2.91
N PHE A 81 5.10 -3.16 -4.00
CA PHE A 81 5.83 -4.41 -4.23
C PHE A 81 6.91 -4.70 -3.18
N ASP A 82 7.64 -3.68 -2.73
CA ASP A 82 8.63 -3.81 -1.65
C ASP A 82 8.00 -4.34 -0.35
N ARG A 83 6.87 -3.75 0.05
CA ARG A 83 6.10 -4.20 1.22
C ARG A 83 5.54 -5.61 1.03
N LEU A 84 5.00 -5.92 -0.15
CA LEU A 84 4.48 -7.24 -0.45
C LEU A 84 5.57 -8.30 -0.47
N GLY A 85 6.75 -7.97 -1.01
CA GLY A 85 7.93 -8.83 -1.00
C GLY A 85 8.34 -9.20 0.42
N TYR A 86 8.37 -8.21 1.32
CA TYR A 86 8.58 -8.45 2.75
C TYR A 86 7.52 -9.38 3.35
N ALA A 87 6.24 -9.09 3.13
CA ALA A 87 5.14 -9.90 3.67
C ALA A 87 5.18 -11.34 3.17
N TRP A 88 5.45 -11.57 1.88
CA TRP A 88 5.56 -12.92 1.32
C TRP A 88 6.78 -13.66 1.82
N ALA A 89 7.93 -12.99 1.97
CA ALA A 89 9.11 -13.59 2.57
C ALA A 89 8.82 -14.01 4.03
N ARG A 90 8.14 -13.16 4.79
CA ARG A 90 7.69 -13.48 6.15
C ARG A 90 6.75 -14.68 6.16
N ASP A 91 5.71 -14.70 5.32
CA ASP A 91 4.75 -15.80 5.27
C ASP A 91 5.43 -17.13 4.89
N ALA A 92 6.38 -17.10 3.95
CA ALA A 92 7.17 -18.26 3.55
C ALA A 92 8.04 -18.76 4.71
N LEU A 93 8.71 -17.85 5.43
CA LEU A 93 9.47 -18.18 6.62
C LEU A 93 8.57 -18.78 7.70
N MET A 94 7.42 -18.16 8.00
CA MET A 94 6.47 -18.68 8.98
C MET A 94 6.07 -20.11 8.62
N THR A 95 5.73 -20.38 7.36
CA THR A 95 5.35 -21.73 6.91
C THR A 95 6.42 -22.80 7.20
N ALA A 96 7.69 -22.41 7.23
CA ALA A 96 8.81 -23.31 7.53
C ALA A 96 9.03 -23.56 9.04
N PHE A 97 8.43 -22.77 9.94
CA PHE A 97 8.60 -22.90 11.39
C PHE A 97 7.34 -23.47 12.09
N PRO A 98 7.49 -24.15 13.24
CA PRO A 98 6.35 -24.63 14.05
C PRO A 98 5.46 -23.48 14.56
N ASP A 99 4.16 -23.73 14.73
CA ASP A 99 3.15 -22.69 15.04
C ASP A 99 3.45 -21.86 16.30
N ALA A 100 4.04 -22.49 17.33
CA ALA A 100 4.44 -21.79 18.56
C ALA A 100 5.49 -20.67 18.32
N VAL A 101 6.32 -20.79 17.28
CA VAL A 101 7.33 -19.78 16.92
C VAL A 101 6.76 -18.72 15.97
N LYS A 102 5.69 -19.05 15.23
CA LYS A 102 5.02 -18.12 14.31
C LYS A 102 4.35 -16.97 15.04
N ASP A 103 3.60 -17.25 16.10
CA ASP A 103 2.85 -16.22 16.83
C ASP A 103 3.79 -15.19 17.49
N ASP A 104 4.90 -15.66 18.06
CA ASP A 104 5.93 -14.80 18.63
C ASP A 104 6.63 -13.94 17.56
N LEU A 105 6.95 -14.53 16.40
CA LEU A 105 7.56 -13.79 15.30
C LEU A 105 6.62 -12.75 14.68
N ILE A 106 5.34 -13.08 14.46
CA ILE A 106 4.35 -12.15 13.92
C ILE A 106 4.18 -10.95 14.87
N LYS A 107 4.15 -11.21 16.17
CA LYS A 107 4.05 -10.17 17.18
C LYS A 107 5.29 -9.25 17.17
N ILE A 108 6.49 -9.82 17.22
CA ILE A 108 7.75 -9.06 17.19
C ILE A 108 7.89 -8.26 15.89
N ASP A 109 7.46 -8.85 14.77
CA ASP A 109 7.57 -8.22 13.46
C ASP A 109 6.61 -7.04 13.29
N ASN A 110 5.35 -7.20 13.71
CA ASN A 110 4.37 -6.11 13.69
C ASN A 110 4.78 -4.99 14.65
N GLU A 111 5.34 -5.31 15.82
CA GLU A 111 5.90 -4.34 16.76
C GLU A 111 7.08 -3.57 16.13
N ARG A 112 7.96 -4.25 15.39
CA ARG A 112 9.06 -3.62 14.64
C ARG A 112 8.58 -2.74 13.50
N ALA A 113 7.62 -3.21 12.70
CA ALA A 113 7.04 -2.45 11.60
C ALA A 113 6.37 -1.17 12.13
N GLN A 114 5.64 -1.27 13.25
CA GLN A 114 5.05 -0.11 13.93
C GLN A 114 6.11 0.82 14.52
N ALA A 115 7.16 0.30 15.14
CA ALA A 115 8.25 1.10 15.70
C ALA A 115 9.01 1.87 14.60
N ASN A 116 9.32 1.21 13.48
CA ASN A 116 9.95 1.86 12.33
C ASN A 116 9.02 2.91 11.69
N PHE A 117 7.73 2.63 11.58
CA PHE A 117 6.74 3.60 11.10
C PHE A 117 6.69 4.84 12.01
N ARG A 118 6.64 4.66 13.34
CA ARG A 118 6.66 5.76 14.33
C ARG A 118 7.96 6.56 14.27
N ALA A 119 9.12 5.90 14.23
CA ALA A 119 10.42 6.59 14.15
C ALA A 119 10.56 7.42 12.87
N THR A 120 9.97 6.96 11.77
CA THR A 120 9.96 7.71 10.50
C THR A 120 9.01 8.92 10.55
N HIS A 121 7.91 8.82 11.30
CA HIS A 121 6.95 9.91 11.49
C HIS A 121 7.45 10.99 12.48
N GLU A 122 8.07 10.60 13.59
CA GLU A 122 8.68 11.52 14.57
C GLU A 122 9.86 12.30 13.97
N GLY A 123 10.63 11.67 13.06
CA GLY A 123 11.68 12.35 12.32
C GLY A 123 11.17 13.45 11.37
N GLN A 124 9.99 13.26 10.78
CA GLN A 124 9.36 14.26 9.89
C GLN A 124 8.75 15.44 10.65
N GLU A 125 8.23 15.23 11.87
CA GLU A 125 7.75 16.32 12.73
C GLU A 125 8.91 17.17 13.27
N ALA A 126 10.06 16.56 13.58
CA ALA A 126 11.26 17.27 14.02
C ALA A 126 11.88 18.14 12.90
N GLU A 127 11.97 17.64 11.67
CA GLU A 127 12.45 18.42 10.51
C GLU A 127 11.52 19.59 10.16
N SER A 128 10.21 19.43 10.36
CA SER A 128 9.20 20.47 10.06
C SER A 128 9.22 21.63 11.07
N ALA A 129 9.64 21.38 12.32
CA ALA A 129 9.77 22.40 13.37
C ALA A 129 11.02 23.28 13.21
N ASP A 130 12.11 22.73 12.66
CA ASP A 130 13.38 23.44 12.46
C ASP A 130 13.41 24.29 11.16
N ALA A 131 12.44 24.10 10.27
CA ALA A 131 12.33 24.82 9.00
C ALA A 131 11.52 26.14 9.07
N ALA A 132 10.99 26.53 10.24
CA ALA A 132 10.27 27.79 10.39
C ALA A 132 11.27 28.97 10.42
N PRO A 133 11.27 29.88 9.43
CA PRO A 133 12.21 30.99 9.42
C PRO A 133 11.87 31.95 10.57
N LYS A 134 12.84 32.18 11.47
CA LYS A 134 12.77 33.28 12.44
C LYS A 134 12.76 34.60 11.67
N VAL A 135 11.57 35.17 11.50
CA VAL A 135 11.39 36.52 10.99
C VAL A 135 11.94 37.47 12.05
N ALA A 136 13.09 38.09 11.75
CA ALA A 136 13.70 39.10 12.60
C ALA A 136 12.85 40.39 12.54
N GLN A 137 12.51 40.93 13.71
CA GLN A 137 11.97 42.28 13.91
C GLN A 137 13.07 43.32 13.90
#